data_AF-A0A139ADT6-F1
#
_entry.id   AF-A0A139ADT6-F1
#
_cell.length_a   1.000
_cell.length_b   1.000
_cell.length_c   1.000
_cell.angle_alpha   90.00
_cell.angle_beta   90.00
_cell.angle_gamma   90.00
#
_symmetry.space_group_name_H-M   'P 1'
#
loop_
_entity.id
_entity.type
_entity.pdbx_description
1 polymer ?
#
loop_
_entity_poly.entity_id
_entity_poly.type
_entity_poly.pdbx_seq_one_letter_code
_entity_poly.pdbx_strand_id
1 'polypeptide(L)'
;MSSGRLPCISAADVALPQGLRDLLWGTANKFLRPPMRFVVVVAYKGFHVDVMHPKAIPSVDELFLRASAVALRLKEAHRINFPPLNYPIVVFRFIEALLLPPEFYPPLRSLLQVFRFEGFFKVNATVDRKNHPEVVLVAIFVVLMKMVYGLGGYSREMDSNPLSKRIPPFATWVRAMSEAKLDGIGMGGVPSGRENLDTFIARNPDKYMSFVSETVIGAEINPAYEAFMKSLNPKPPTSTAAASFVRDQDPKEFTVPPTSTLPLYNNIITLTGSRPGLPYRIDNSRTPLNELNPSYLFVLDRCAEVVGVEPRLLQDREKA
;
A
#
# COMPACT_ATOMS: atom_id res chain seq x y z
N MET A 1 4.65 33.54 6.82
CA MET A 1 5.47 32.49 7.46
C MET A 1 4.94 31.13 7.02
N SER A 2 5.54 30.56 5.97
CA SER A 2 5.11 29.30 5.37
C SER A 2 5.74 28.11 6.11
N SER A 3 4.95 27.33 6.84
CA SER A 3 5.41 26.04 7.36
C SER A 3 5.60 25.08 6.19
N GLY A 4 6.85 24.84 5.78
CA GLY A 4 7.19 23.81 4.81
C GLY A 4 6.90 22.43 5.38
N ARG A 5 5.76 21.84 5.01
CA ARG A 5 5.52 20.40 5.20
C ARG A 5 6.26 19.67 4.09
N LEU A 6 7.25 18.85 4.47
CA LEU A 6 7.89 17.88 3.58
C LEU A 6 6.84 16.84 3.15
N PRO A 7 6.82 16.41 1.87
CA PRO A 7 5.86 15.43 1.39
C PRO A 7 6.10 14.07 2.03
N CYS A 8 5.02 13.45 2.48
CA CYS A 8 5.00 12.14 3.12
C CYS A 8 5.28 11.04 2.10
N ILE A 9 6.16 10.10 2.46
CA ILE A 9 6.48 8.93 1.65
C ILE A 9 5.44 7.84 1.96
N SER A 10 4.56 7.57 1.00
CA SER A 10 3.80 6.30 0.95
C SER A 10 4.33 5.51 -0.24
N ALA A 11 4.80 4.30 0.02
CA ALA A 11 5.60 3.50 -0.90
C ALA A 11 5.06 2.07 -1.02
N ALA A 12 3.74 1.90 -1.00
CA ALA A 12 3.17 0.65 -1.50
C ALA A 12 3.40 0.61 -3.02
N ASP A 13 4.25 -0.34 -3.42
CA ASP A 13 4.20 -0.97 -4.75
C ASP A 13 4.66 -0.22 -6.01
N VAL A 14 5.84 0.41 -5.97
CA VAL A 14 6.79 0.08 -7.05
C VAL A 14 7.47 -1.21 -6.64
N ALA A 15 6.96 -2.32 -7.18
CA ALA A 15 7.16 -3.70 -6.76
C ALA A 15 8.62 -4.18 -6.80
N LEU A 16 9.39 -3.76 -5.80
CA LEU A 16 10.62 -4.37 -5.35
C LEU A 16 10.49 -4.52 -3.82
N PRO A 17 10.82 -5.69 -3.24
CA PRO A 17 10.96 -5.85 -1.79
C PRO A 17 11.77 -4.67 -1.25
N GLN A 18 11.44 -4.14 -0.07
CA GLN A 18 12.15 -2.99 0.50
C GLN A 18 13.69 -3.23 0.51
N GLY A 19 14.12 -4.47 0.83
CA GLY A 19 15.52 -4.89 0.71
C GLY A 19 16.10 -4.84 -0.70
N LEU A 20 15.30 -5.01 -1.75
CA LEU A 20 15.71 -4.88 -3.16
C LEU A 20 15.69 -3.41 -3.63
N ARG A 21 14.90 -2.54 -2.99
CA ARG A 21 15.00 -1.08 -3.19
C ARG A 21 16.28 -0.53 -2.58
N ASP A 22 16.62 -0.95 -1.36
CA ASP A 22 17.89 -0.58 -0.73
C ASP A 22 19.08 -1.17 -1.51
N LEU A 23 18.94 -2.40 -2.03
CA LEU A 23 19.92 -3.03 -2.92
C LEU A 23 20.06 -2.34 -4.29
N LEU A 24 18.99 -1.84 -4.91
CA LEU A 24 19.09 -1.21 -6.23
C LEU A 24 19.40 0.30 -6.17
N TRP A 25 18.84 1.02 -5.20
CA TRP A 25 19.00 2.47 -5.09
C TRP A 25 20.22 2.88 -4.25
N GLY A 26 20.57 2.16 -3.19
CA GLY A 26 21.78 2.41 -2.42
C GLY A 26 23.07 1.87 -3.07
N THR A 27 22.92 1.01 -4.08
CA THR A 27 23.98 0.07 -4.47
C THR A 27 24.17 -0.05 -5.98
N ALA A 28 23.50 0.77 -6.81
CA ALA A 28 23.72 0.82 -8.26
C ALA A 28 25.22 0.94 -8.62
N ASN A 29 25.97 1.68 -7.81
CA ASN A 29 27.42 1.81 -7.95
C ASN A 29 28.20 0.53 -7.62
N LYS A 30 27.69 -0.34 -6.72
CA LYS A 30 28.33 -1.63 -6.41
C LYS A 30 28.20 -2.64 -7.55
N PHE A 31 27.11 -2.60 -8.33
CA PHE A 31 26.87 -3.53 -9.44
C PHE A 31 27.62 -3.19 -10.73
N LEU A 32 28.15 -1.97 -10.86
CA LEU A 32 29.08 -1.64 -11.94
C LEU A 32 30.39 -2.39 -11.72
N ARG A 33 30.82 -3.19 -12.70
CA ARG A 33 32.14 -3.86 -12.69
C ARG A 33 33.23 -2.80 -12.45
N PRO A 34 34.30 -3.09 -11.68
CA PRO A 34 35.36 -2.13 -11.37
C PRO A 34 35.84 -1.29 -12.57
N PRO A 35 36.09 -1.84 -13.77
CA PRO A 35 36.50 -1.02 -14.91
C PRO A 35 35.40 -0.07 -15.42
N MET A 36 34.12 -0.41 -15.31
CA MET A 36 33.02 0.50 -15.72
C MET A 36 32.85 1.68 -14.76
N ARG A 37 33.20 1.52 -13.47
CA ARG A 37 33.19 2.63 -12.51
C ARG A 37 34.16 3.73 -12.93
N PHE A 38 35.33 3.37 -13.43
CA PHE A 38 36.31 4.32 -13.94
C PHE A 38 35.92 4.91 -15.30
N VAL A 39 35.35 4.12 -16.21
CA VAL A 39 34.97 4.61 -17.55
C VAL A 39 33.85 5.66 -17.51
N VAL A 40 32.84 5.49 -16.64
CA VAL A 40 31.77 6.49 -16.47
C VAL A 40 32.31 7.80 -15.87
N VAL A 41 33.29 7.71 -14.97
CA VAL A 41 33.94 8.87 -14.34
C VAL A 41 34.86 9.61 -15.32
N VAL A 42 35.52 8.88 -16.23
CA VAL A 42 36.54 9.43 -17.14
C VAL A 42 35.95 9.97 -18.45
N ALA A 43 34.85 9.39 -18.96
CA ALA A 43 34.26 9.81 -20.24
C ALA A 43 33.51 11.16 -20.17
N TYR A 44 33.08 11.59 -18.99
CA TYR A 44 32.36 12.85 -18.80
C TYR A 44 33.03 13.65 -17.67
N LYS A 45 33.87 14.63 -18.03
CA LYS A 45 34.58 15.53 -17.09
C LYS A 45 33.66 16.04 -15.97
N GLY A 46 33.76 15.45 -14.78
CA GLY A 46 33.38 16.04 -13.49
C GLY A 46 31.90 16.13 -13.10
N PHE A 47 30.93 15.77 -13.95
CA PHE A 47 29.51 16.14 -13.70
C PHE A 47 28.51 15.01 -13.34
N HIS A 48 28.86 13.71 -13.46
CA HIS A 48 27.81 12.67 -13.51
C HIS A 48 27.81 11.55 -12.46
N VAL A 49 28.83 11.42 -11.59
CA VAL A 49 28.74 10.43 -10.49
C VAL A 49 27.63 10.79 -9.51
N ASP A 50 27.40 12.09 -9.33
CA ASP A 50 26.33 12.65 -8.51
C ASP A 50 24.92 12.37 -9.05
N VAL A 51 24.79 12.05 -10.34
CA VAL A 51 23.50 11.77 -10.99
C VAL A 51 23.04 10.33 -10.76
N MET A 52 23.98 9.40 -10.56
CA MET A 52 23.66 7.99 -10.29
C MET A 52 23.39 7.70 -8.81
N HIS A 53 23.74 8.62 -7.91
CA HIS A 53 23.37 8.52 -6.51
C HIS A 53 22.00 9.18 -6.33
N PRO A 54 20.94 8.42 -6.02
CA PRO A 54 19.65 9.02 -5.72
C PRO A 54 19.81 9.92 -4.48
N LYS A 55 19.66 11.23 -4.67
CA LYS A 55 19.69 12.20 -3.57
C LYS A 55 18.44 12.10 -2.68
N ALA A 56 17.35 11.62 -3.27
CA ALA A 56 16.07 11.40 -2.61
C ALA A 56 15.37 10.19 -3.23
N ILE A 57 14.56 9.50 -2.42
CA ILE A 57 13.64 8.49 -2.91
C ILE A 57 12.52 9.21 -3.67
N PRO A 58 12.28 8.89 -4.95
CA PRO A 58 11.23 9.55 -5.70
C PRO A 58 9.86 9.22 -5.09
N SER A 59 8.99 10.22 -5.04
CA SER A 59 7.58 10.00 -4.68
C SER A 59 6.92 9.08 -5.71
N VAL A 60 5.90 8.34 -5.32
CA VAL A 60 5.15 7.46 -6.25
C VAL A 60 4.52 8.28 -7.39
N ASP A 61 4.03 9.47 -7.09
CA ASP A 61 3.59 10.45 -8.09
C ASP A 61 4.68 10.78 -9.12
N GLU A 62 5.91 11.00 -8.66
CA GLU A 62 7.05 11.20 -9.55
C GLU A 62 7.36 9.92 -10.34
N LEU A 63 7.29 8.74 -9.72
CA LEU A 63 7.50 7.47 -10.42
C LEU A 63 6.48 7.28 -11.53
N PHE A 64 5.19 7.52 -11.30
CA PHE A 64 4.15 7.46 -12.34
C PHE A 64 4.38 8.50 -13.44
N LEU A 65 4.78 9.72 -13.08
CA LEU A 65 5.09 10.77 -14.05
C LEU A 65 6.28 10.35 -14.94
N ARG A 66 7.36 9.86 -14.33
CA ARG A 66 8.58 9.44 -15.03
C ARG A 66 8.34 8.18 -15.87
N ALA A 67 7.61 7.19 -15.34
CA ALA A 67 7.24 5.98 -16.07
C ALA A 67 6.42 6.31 -17.31
N SER A 68 5.43 7.20 -17.18
CA SER A 68 4.63 7.68 -18.30
C SER A 68 5.48 8.42 -19.33
N ALA A 69 6.40 9.29 -18.90
CA ALA A 69 7.31 10.02 -19.79
C ALA A 69 8.28 9.08 -20.53
N VAL A 70 8.78 8.03 -19.86
CA VAL A 70 9.61 7.00 -20.49
C VAL A 70 8.80 6.21 -21.51
N ALA A 71 7.58 5.79 -21.17
CA ALA A 71 6.71 5.07 -22.08
C ALA A 71 6.35 5.89 -23.32
N LEU A 72 6.03 7.18 -23.14
CA LEU A 72 5.83 8.17 -24.21
C LEU A 72 7.03 8.22 -25.16
N ARG A 73 8.24 8.46 -24.60
CA ARG A 73 9.46 8.55 -25.39
C ARG A 73 9.79 7.27 -26.15
N LEU A 74 9.62 6.11 -25.52
CA LEU A 74 9.87 4.82 -26.17
C LEU A 74 8.87 4.56 -27.31
N LYS A 75 7.62 4.98 -27.15
CA LYS A 75 6.60 4.89 -28.20
C LYS A 75 6.91 5.84 -29.35
N GLU A 76 7.32 7.08 -29.08
CA GLU A 76 7.64 8.08 -30.10
C GLU A 76 8.93 7.73 -30.85
N ALA A 77 10.00 7.39 -30.13
CA ALA A 77 11.32 7.15 -30.71
C ALA A 77 11.45 5.76 -31.36
N HIS A 78 10.85 4.73 -30.76
CA HIS A 78 11.06 3.34 -31.16
C HIS A 78 9.77 2.63 -31.61
N ARG A 79 8.62 3.32 -31.62
CA ARG A 79 7.31 2.72 -31.95
C ARG A 79 6.97 1.51 -31.06
N ILE A 80 7.53 1.46 -29.86
CA ILE A 80 7.25 0.40 -28.88
C ILE A 80 5.88 0.67 -28.26
N ASN A 81 4.97 -0.29 -28.42
CA ASN A 81 3.68 -0.27 -27.74
C ASN A 81 3.77 -1.10 -26.46
N PHE A 82 3.36 -0.50 -25.34
CA PHE A 82 3.28 -1.22 -24.07
C PHE A 82 1.99 -2.05 -24.02
N PRO A 83 2.05 -3.29 -23.53
CA PRO A 83 0.85 -4.09 -23.32
C PRO A 83 -0.05 -3.44 -22.26
N PRO A 84 -1.36 -3.74 -22.27
CA PRO A 84 -2.26 -3.28 -21.23
C PRO A 84 -1.86 -3.85 -19.87
N LEU A 85 -2.22 -3.14 -18.81
CA LEU A 85 -2.00 -3.57 -17.43
C LEU A 85 -2.60 -4.96 -17.21
N ASN A 86 -1.81 -5.89 -16.65
CA ASN A 86 -2.28 -7.19 -16.20
C ASN A 86 -3.09 -7.04 -14.91
N TYR A 87 -4.29 -6.46 -15.04
CA TYR A 87 -5.13 -6.08 -13.92
C TYR A 87 -5.53 -7.24 -13.01
N PRO A 88 -5.71 -8.52 -13.44
CA PRO A 88 -6.05 -9.60 -12.50
C PRO A 88 -5.05 -9.77 -11.36
N ILE A 89 -3.75 -9.67 -11.65
CA ILE A 89 -2.69 -9.80 -10.64
C ILE A 89 -2.72 -8.59 -9.71
N VAL A 90 -2.87 -7.40 -10.27
CA VAL A 90 -2.93 -6.14 -9.51
C VAL A 90 -4.15 -6.13 -8.59
N VAL A 91 -5.30 -6.59 -9.07
CA VAL A 91 -6.53 -6.71 -8.27
C VAL A 91 -6.36 -7.70 -7.13
N PHE A 92 -5.74 -8.86 -7.37
CA PHE A 92 -5.51 -9.83 -6.30
C PHE A 92 -4.66 -9.22 -5.19
N ARG A 93 -3.61 -8.46 -5.55
CA ARG A 93 -2.80 -7.70 -4.59
C ARG A 93 -3.61 -6.66 -3.84
N PHE A 94 -4.52 -5.94 -4.50
CA PHE A 94 -5.40 -4.98 -3.81
C PHE A 94 -6.37 -5.66 -2.84
N ILE A 95 -6.92 -6.82 -3.22
CA ILE A 95 -7.78 -7.62 -2.34
C ILE A 95 -6.99 -8.05 -1.10
N GLU A 96 -5.77 -8.55 -1.27
CA GLU A 96 -4.90 -8.95 -0.16
C GLU A 96 -4.50 -7.76 0.71
N ALA A 97 -4.02 -6.67 0.12
CA ALA A 97 -3.57 -5.47 0.83
C ALA A 97 -4.70 -4.77 1.60
N LEU A 98 -5.93 -4.86 1.10
CA LEU A 98 -7.12 -4.32 1.76
C LEU A 98 -7.85 -5.36 2.63
N LEU A 99 -7.29 -6.55 2.82
CA LEU A 99 -7.89 -7.65 3.58
C LEU A 99 -9.35 -7.92 3.19
N LEU A 100 -9.63 -7.84 1.89
CA LEU A 100 -10.94 -8.12 1.35
C LEU A 100 -11.08 -9.61 1.03
N PRO A 101 -12.31 -10.15 1.09
CA PRO A 101 -12.58 -11.49 0.60
C PRO A 101 -12.33 -11.59 -0.92
N PRO A 102 -11.88 -12.75 -1.43
CA PRO A 102 -11.71 -12.99 -2.86
C PRO A 102 -13.03 -12.85 -3.66
N GLU A 103 -14.18 -12.91 -2.99
CA GLU A 103 -15.52 -12.65 -3.53
C GLU A 103 -15.68 -11.24 -4.13
N PHE A 104 -14.78 -10.30 -3.83
CA PHE A 104 -14.77 -8.98 -4.48
C PHE A 104 -14.31 -9.03 -5.94
N TYR A 105 -13.61 -10.09 -6.36
CA TYR A 105 -13.07 -10.18 -7.72
C TYR A 105 -14.15 -10.27 -8.81
N PRO A 106 -15.16 -11.17 -8.74
CA PRO A 106 -16.22 -11.25 -9.74
C PRO A 106 -17.01 -9.94 -9.95
N PRO A 107 -17.53 -9.24 -8.90
CA PRO A 107 -18.26 -8.00 -9.10
C PRO A 107 -17.36 -6.87 -9.61
N LEU A 108 -16.07 -6.84 -9.22
CA LEU A 108 -15.12 -5.91 -9.80
C LEU A 108 -14.96 -6.13 -11.30
N ARG A 109 -14.80 -7.39 -11.73
CA ARG A 109 -14.67 -7.73 -13.15
C ARG A 109 -15.88 -7.24 -13.96
N SER A 110 -17.09 -7.45 -13.45
CA SER A 110 -18.31 -6.93 -14.08
C SER A 110 -18.29 -5.40 -14.15
N LEU A 111 -17.83 -4.74 -13.09
CA LEU A 111 -17.75 -3.29 -13.04
C LEU A 111 -16.72 -2.72 -14.03
N LEU A 112 -15.57 -3.39 -14.18
CA LEU A 112 -14.55 -3.06 -15.18
C LEU A 112 -15.09 -3.16 -16.61
N GLN A 113 -15.94 -4.16 -16.89
CA GLN A 113 -16.61 -4.28 -18.19
C GLN A 113 -17.60 -3.13 -18.44
N VAL A 114 -18.37 -2.74 -17.42
CA VAL A 114 -19.30 -1.61 -17.51
C VAL A 114 -18.57 -0.30 -17.76
N PHE A 115 -17.46 -0.05 -17.07
CA PHE A 115 -16.61 1.13 -17.29
C PHE A 115 -15.75 1.05 -18.55
N ARG A 116 -15.77 -0.07 -19.28
CA ARG A 116 -14.91 -0.34 -20.43
C ARG A 116 -13.44 -0.06 -20.11
N PHE A 117 -12.98 -0.56 -18.96
CA PHE A 117 -11.60 -0.39 -18.54
C PHE A 117 -10.67 -1.24 -19.44
N GLU A 118 -9.80 -0.57 -20.17
CA GLU A 118 -8.88 -1.23 -21.11
C GLU A 118 -7.47 -1.46 -20.53
N GLY A 119 -7.13 -0.81 -19.41
CA GLY A 119 -5.82 -0.94 -18.77
C GLY A 119 -4.64 -0.36 -19.56
N PHE A 120 -4.88 0.37 -20.64
CA PHE A 120 -3.83 1.05 -21.40
C PHE A 120 -3.35 2.32 -20.71
N PHE A 121 -2.05 2.59 -20.83
CA PHE A 121 -1.51 3.90 -20.54
C PHE A 121 -2.06 4.90 -21.55
N LYS A 122 -2.84 5.87 -21.09
CA LYS A 122 -3.26 7.00 -21.92
C LYS A 122 -2.07 7.93 -22.09
N VAL A 123 -1.31 7.64 -23.14
CA VAL A 123 -0.17 8.41 -23.65
C VAL A 123 -0.72 9.68 -24.30
N ASN A 124 -1.30 10.58 -23.50
CA ASN A 124 -1.73 11.91 -23.95
C ASN A 124 -0.61 12.93 -23.70
N ALA A 125 -0.61 14.04 -24.44
CA ALA A 125 0.44 15.08 -24.39
C ALA A 125 0.68 15.67 -22.99
N THR A 126 -0.32 15.60 -22.10
CA THR A 126 -0.18 15.94 -20.69
C THR A 126 -0.13 14.67 -19.86
N VAL A 127 0.98 14.47 -19.15
CA VAL A 127 1.16 13.38 -18.17
C VAL A 127 0.22 13.62 -16.99
N ASP A 128 -1.03 13.24 -17.14
CA ASP A 128 -2.05 13.38 -16.11
C ASP A 128 -2.04 12.16 -15.20
N ARG A 129 -1.70 12.40 -13.93
CA ARG A 129 -1.62 11.39 -12.87
C ARG A 129 -2.94 10.65 -12.68
N LYS A 130 -4.07 11.33 -12.90
CA LYS A 130 -5.41 10.74 -12.74
C LYS A 130 -5.70 9.63 -13.75
N ASN A 131 -5.03 9.66 -14.90
CA ASN A 131 -5.25 8.70 -15.98
C ASN A 131 -4.34 7.47 -15.92
N HIS A 132 -3.53 7.34 -14.86
CA HIS A 132 -2.71 6.14 -14.68
C HIS A 132 -3.63 4.91 -14.48
N PRO A 133 -3.39 3.79 -15.17
CA PRO A 133 -4.32 2.66 -15.18
C PRO A 133 -4.54 2.06 -13.78
N GLU A 134 -3.52 2.07 -12.92
CA GLU A 134 -3.62 1.61 -11.53
C GLU A 134 -4.49 2.52 -10.66
N VAL A 135 -4.42 3.83 -10.87
CA VAL A 135 -5.23 4.83 -10.15
C VAL A 135 -6.69 4.69 -10.55
N VAL A 136 -6.96 4.56 -11.85
CA VAL A 136 -8.32 4.31 -12.36
C VAL A 136 -8.87 2.98 -11.84
N LEU A 137 -8.05 1.93 -11.82
CA LEU A 137 -8.43 0.62 -11.30
C LEU A 137 -8.83 0.70 -9.82
N VAL A 138 -8.07 1.41 -8.98
CA VAL A 138 -8.43 1.61 -7.57
C VAL A 138 -9.63 2.52 -7.39
N ALA A 139 -9.83 3.53 -8.24
CA ALA A 139 -11.05 4.33 -8.21
C ALA A 139 -12.29 3.45 -8.46
N ILE A 140 -12.25 2.55 -9.46
CA ILE A 140 -13.32 1.58 -9.72
C ILE A 140 -13.50 0.63 -8.52
N PHE A 141 -12.41 0.25 -7.86
CA PHE A 141 -12.43 -0.58 -6.66
C PHE A 141 -13.09 0.12 -5.47
N VAL A 142 -12.84 1.42 -5.26
CA VAL A 142 -13.52 2.25 -4.27
C VAL A 142 -15.02 2.36 -4.55
N VAL A 143 -15.40 2.49 -5.83
CA VAL A 143 -16.82 2.48 -6.23
C VAL A 143 -17.47 1.15 -5.86
N LEU A 144 -16.80 0.01 -6.13
CA LEU A 144 -17.27 -1.30 -5.72
C LEU A 144 -17.46 -1.38 -4.20
N MET A 145 -16.49 -0.95 -3.41
CA MET A 145 -16.61 -0.94 -1.94
C MET A 145 -17.77 -0.05 -1.46
N LYS A 146 -17.99 1.10 -2.11
CA LYS A 146 -19.16 1.95 -1.83
C LYS A 146 -20.48 1.23 -2.13
N MET A 147 -20.53 0.43 -3.20
CA MET A 147 -21.70 -0.37 -3.58
C MET A 147 -21.95 -1.55 -2.64
N VAL A 148 -20.89 -2.20 -2.15
CA VAL A 148 -21.00 -3.38 -1.28
C VAL A 148 -21.28 -2.98 0.17
N TYR A 149 -20.47 -2.09 0.74
CA TYR A 149 -20.55 -1.73 2.16
C TYR A 149 -21.49 -0.55 2.46
N GLY A 150 -22.01 0.13 1.43
CA GLY A 150 -22.91 1.25 1.65
C GLY A 150 -22.24 2.46 2.32
N LEU A 151 -21.02 2.79 1.91
CA LEU A 151 -20.21 3.91 2.45
C LEU A 151 -20.86 5.31 2.32
N GLY A 152 -22.07 5.40 1.77
CA GLY A 152 -22.92 6.59 1.77
C GLY A 152 -23.76 6.78 3.04
N GLY A 153 -23.60 5.94 4.08
CA GLY A 153 -24.40 6.03 5.31
C GLY A 153 -25.71 5.24 5.27
N TYR A 154 -25.90 4.41 4.25
CA TYR A 154 -27.06 3.53 4.14
C TYR A 154 -26.62 2.10 4.38
N SER A 155 -27.23 1.41 5.34
CA SER A 155 -27.04 -0.03 5.47
C SER A 155 -27.71 -0.71 4.30
N ARG A 156 -26.93 -1.50 3.58
CA ARG A 156 -27.44 -2.37 2.53
C ARG A 156 -27.73 -3.68 3.21
N GLU A 157 -28.98 -3.87 3.63
CA GLU A 157 -29.43 -5.17 4.12
C GLU A 157 -29.13 -6.21 3.04
N MET A 158 -28.37 -7.21 3.47
CA MET A 158 -27.65 -8.12 2.60
C MET A 158 -28.51 -9.36 2.27
N ASP A 159 -29.77 -9.38 2.67
CA ASP A 159 -30.45 -10.62 3.07
C ASP A 159 -30.77 -11.61 1.94
N SER A 160 -30.71 -11.20 0.67
CA SER A 160 -31.10 -12.08 -0.45
C SER A 160 -29.95 -12.65 -1.29
N ASN A 161 -28.72 -12.13 -1.19
CA ASN A 161 -27.62 -12.51 -2.10
C ASN A 161 -26.63 -13.48 -1.42
N PRO A 162 -26.31 -14.66 -1.98
CA PRO A 162 -25.31 -15.56 -1.38
C PRO A 162 -23.91 -14.92 -1.19
N LEU A 163 -23.53 -13.93 -2.02
CA LEU A 163 -22.28 -13.18 -1.85
C LEU A 163 -22.26 -12.39 -0.54
N SER A 164 -23.42 -11.91 -0.13
CA SER A 164 -23.55 -11.03 1.03
C SER A 164 -23.22 -11.76 2.34
N LYS A 165 -23.57 -13.06 2.42
CA LYS A 165 -23.30 -13.93 3.56
C LYS A 165 -21.81 -14.24 3.75
N ARG A 166 -21.00 -14.08 2.68
CA ARG A 166 -19.55 -14.33 2.70
C ARG A 166 -18.74 -13.09 2.99
N ILE A 167 -19.33 -11.91 2.78
CA ILE A 167 -18.66 -10.64 2.99
C ILE A 167 -18.76 -10.29 4.47
N PRO A 168 -17.63 -10.00 5.16
CA PRO A 168 -17.66 -9.64 6.57
C PRO A 168 -18.42 -8.33 6.77
N PRO A 169 -19.08 -8.13 7.93
CA PRO A 169 -19.67 -6.85 8.26
C PRO A 169 -18.62 -5.73 8.20
N PHE A 170 -19.03 -4.54 7.73
CA PHE A 170 -18.12 -3.39 7.54
C PHE A 170 -17.29 -3.08 8.79
N ALA A 171 -17.91 -3.09 9.97
CA ALA A 171 -17.23 -2.84 11.24
C ALA A 171 -16.12 -3.87 11.52
N THR A 172 -16.38 -5.15 11.25
CA THR A 172 -15.41 -6.24 11.43
C THR A 172 -14.23 -6.07 10.48
N TRP A 173 -14.50 -5.74 9.22
CA TRP A 173 -13.47 -5.50 8.21
C TRP A 173 -12.59 -4.29 8.53
N VAL A 174 -13.19 -3.15 8.89
CA VAL A 174 -12.45 -1.94 9.29
C VAL A 174 -11.57 -2.21 10.49
N ARG A 175 -12.08 -2.95 11.50
CA ARG A 175 -11.28 -3.35 12.66
C ARG A 175 -10.08 -4.20 12.24
N ALA A 176 -10.30 -5.25 11.46
CA ALA A 176 -9.22 -6.11 10.96
C ALA A 176 -8.17 -5.32 10.17
N MET A 177 -8.60 -4.36 9.33
CA MET A 177 -7.69 -3.48 8.59
C MET A 177 -6.91 -2.53 9.50
N SER A 178 -7.54 -1.99 10.54
CA SER A 178 -6.87 -1.10 11.51
C SER A 178 -5.84 -1.86 12.34
N GLU A 179 -6.15 -3.10 12.75
CA GLU A 179 -5.23 -3.98 13.49
C GLU A 179 -4.05 -4.40 12.61
N ALA A 180 -4.31 -4.81 11.36
CA ALA A 180 -3.24 -5.15 10.42
C ALA A 180 -2.32 -3.98 10.09
N LYS A 181 -2.83 -2.74 10.09
CA LYS A 181 -2.01 -1.54 9.95
C LYS A 181 -1.05 -1.37 11.13
N LEU A 182 -1.51 -1.64 12.35
CA LEU A 182 -0.68 -1.59 13.55
C LEU A 182 0.36 -2.71 13.60
N ASP A 183 0.01 -3.87 13.06
CA ASP A 183 0.87 -5.05 13.07
C ASP A 183 1.92 -5.05 11.95
N GLY A 184 1.86 -4.04 11.05
CA GLY A 184 2.88 -3.82 10.02
C GLY A 184 2.90 -4.93 8.97
N ILE A 185 1.76 -5.54 8.66
CA ILE A 185 1.61 -6.62 7.68
C ILE A 185 1.76 -6.06 6.24
N GLY A 186 2.89 -5.43 5.95
CA GLY A 186 3.49 -5.49 4.62
C GLY A 186 4.48 -6.65 4.61
N MET A 187 4.81 -7.18 3.43
CA MET A 187 5.78 -8.29 3.20
C MET A 187 7.22 -8.06 3.74
N GLY A 188 7.44 -7.09 4.63
CA GLY A 188 8.70 -6.84 5.34
C GLY A 188 8.52 -6.31 6.77
N GLY A 189 7.31 -6.37 7.34
CA GLY A 189 7.07 -6.19 8.77
C GLY A 189 7.17 -4.77 9.35
N VAL A 190 7.67 -3.76 8.61
CA VAL A 190 7.84 -2.39 9.12
C VAL A 190 6.87 -1.42 8.44
N PRO A 191 6.14 -0.59 9.21
CA PRO A 191 5.28 0.46 8.65
C PRO A 191 6.09 1.46 7.82
N SER A 192 5.56 1.82 6.65
CA SER A 192 6.17 2.81 5.76
C SER A 192 5.95 4.26 6.23
N GLY A 193 4.95 4.52 7.07
CA GLY A 193 4.61 5.85 7.57
C GLY A 193 5.36 6.22 8.86
N ARG A 194 5.97 7.41 8.89
CA ARG A 194 6.73 7.92 10.06
C ARG A 194 5.87 8.07 11.32
N GLU A 195 4.60 8.48 11.16
CA GLU A 195 3.66 8.61 12.28
C GLU A 195 3.38 7.28 13.01
N ASN A 196 3.51 6.15 12.32
CA ASN A 196 3.30 4.83 12.90
C ASN A 196 4.61 4.16 13.32
N LEU A 197 5.75 4.70 12.89
CA LEU A 197 7.06 4.09 13.14
C LEU A 197 7.41 4.12 14.62
N ASP A 198 7.21 5.25 15.30
CA ASP A 198 7.51 5.37 16.73
C ASP A 198 6.64 4.40 17.56
N THR A 199 5.35 4.35 17.27
CA THR A 199 4.42 3.41 17.91
C THR A 199 4.76 1.96 17.60
N PHE A 200 5.25 1.67 16.39
CA PHE A 200 5.65 0.33 15.98
C PHE A 200 6.95 -0.10 16.64
N ILE A 201 7.96 0.78 16.70
CA ILE A 201 9.23 0.53 17.40
C ILE A 201 8.96 0.24 18.88
N ALA A 202 8.06 1.00 19.50
CA ALA A 202 7.68 0.78 20.88
C ALA A 202 7.00 -0.59 21.10
N ARG A 203 6.20 -1.07 20.13
CA ARG A 203 5.44 -2.32 20.24
C ARG A 203 6.22 -3.56 19.77
N ASN A 204 7.12 -3.41 18.81
CA ASN A 204 7.84 -4.50 18.15
C ASN A 204 9.32 -4.13 17.90
N PRO A 205 10.13 -3.83 18.94
CA PRO A 205 11.51 -3.40 18.77
C PRO A 205 12.37 -4.45 18.05
N ASP A 206 12.16 -5.73 18.33
CA ASP A 206 12.92 -6.82 17.72
C ASP A 206 12.72 -6.92 16.21
N LYS A 207 11.47 -6.76 15.73
CA LYS A 207 11.15 -6.76 14.29
C LYS A 207 11.76 -5.56 13.57
N TYR A 208 11.78 -4.40 14.24
CA TYR A 208 12.44 -3.22 13.68
C TYR A 208 13.96 -3.43 13.60
N MET A 209 14.57 -4.00 14.65
CA MET A 209 16.00 -4.31 14.66
C MET A 209 16.38 -5.36 13.61
N SER A 210 15.56 -6.40 13.40
CA SER A 210 15.80 -7.37 12.34
C SER A 210 15.72 -6.71 10.97
N PHE A 211 14.70 -5.85 10.73
CA PHE A 211 14.59 -5.08 9.51
C PHE A 211 15.79 -4.16 9.27
N VAL A 212 16.24 -3.40 10.27
CA VAL A 212 17.44 -2.54 10.17
C VAL A 212 18.68 -3.38 9.87
N SER A 213 18.81 -4.54 10.51
CA SER A 213 19.94 -5.44 10.26
C SER A 213 19.94 -5.97 8.83
N GLU A 214 18.77 -6.34 8.28
CA GLU A 214 18.66 -6.82 6.91
C GLU A 214 18.89 -5.71 5.87
N THR A 215 18.37 -4.51 6.13
CA THR A 215 18.39 -3.39 5.17
C THR A 215 19.70 -2.60 5.17
N VAL A 216 20.22 -2.24 6.34
CA VAL A 216 21.40 -1.36 6.47
C VAL A 216 22.70 -2.14 6.29
N ILE A 217 22.76 -3.36 6.83
CA ILE A 217 23.98 -4.17 6.84
C ILE A 217 24.08 -4.97 5.54
N GLY A 218 22.95 -5.25 4.90
CA GLY A 218 22.84 -6.14 3.75
C GLY A 218 23.03 -7.60 4.15
N ALA A 219 22.58 -8.52 3.30
CA ALA A 219 22.71 -9.97 3.54
C ALA A 219 24.17 -10.47 3.58
N GLU A 220 25.14 -9.64 3.18
CA GLU A 220 26.57 -9.92 3.34
C GLU A 220 26.98 -9.57 4.77
N ILE A 221 26.81 -10.56 5.66
CA ILE A 221 27.26 -10.49 7.04
C ILE A 221 28.76 -10.15 7.04
N ASN A 222 29.09 -8.91 7.43
CA ASN A 222 30.47 -8.57 7.76
C ASN A 222 30.88 -9.44 8.96
N PRO A 223 31.90 -10.29 8.86
CA PRO A 223 32.31 -11.18 9.96
C PRO A 223 32.70 -10.41 11.23
N ALA A 224 33.13 -9.14 11.09
CA ALA A 224 33.39 -8.26 12.23
C ALA A 224 32.10 -7.86 12.96
N TYR A 225 31.01 -7.65 12.23
CA TYR A 225 29.70 -7.35 12.82
C TYR A 225 29.12 -8.58 13.52
N GLU A 226 29.27 -9.77 12.93
CA GLU A 226 28.83 -11.02 13.58
C GLU A 226 29.61 -11.29 14.87
N ALA A 227 30.93 -11.05 14.86
CA ALA A 227 31.77 -11.15 16.06
C ALA A 227 31.35 -10.16 17.15
N PHE A 228 30.97 -8.93 16.77
CA PHE A 228 30.44 -7.92 17.68
C PHE A 228 29.07 -8.32 18.26
N MET A 229 28.15 -8.79 17.42
CA MET A 229 26.83 -9.25 17.90
C MET A 229 26.94 -10.47 18.81
N LYS A 230 27.89 -11.38 18.54
CA LYS A 230 28.22 -12.52 19.42
C LYS A 230 28.86 -12.09 20.75
N SER A 231 29.59 -10.98 20.80
CA SER A 231 30.17 -10.49 22.07
C SER A 231 29.16 -9.80 22.97
N LEU A 232 28.12 -9.18 22.39
CA LEU A 232 27.02 -8.55 23.13
C LEU A 232 26.10 -9.57 23.81
N ASN A 233 25.94 -10.77 23.24
CA ASN A 233 25.15 -11.86 23.80
C ASN A 233 26.04 -13.08 24.09
N PRO A 234 26.91 -13.04 25.12
CA PRO A 234 27.70 -14.20 25.50
C PRO A 234 26.73 -15.32 25.88
N LYS A 235 26.77 -16.42 25.11
CA LYS A 235 25.96 -17.60 25.35
C LYS A 235 26.16 -17.99 26.83
N PRO A 236 25.10 -18.07 27.66
CA PRO A 236 25.27 -18.46 29.05
C PRO A 236 25.99 -19.81 29.10
N PRO A 237 26.91 -20.02 30.05
CA PRO A 237 27.67 -21.26 30.14
C PRO A 237 26.68 -22.42 30.18
N THR A 238 26.79 -23.31 29.20
CA THR A 238 25.97 -24.50 29.07
C THR A 238 26.13 -25.34 30.33
N SER A 239 25.24 -25.17 31.31
CA SER A 239 25.20 -26.06 32.47
C SER A 239 24.60 -27.38 31.99
N THR A 240 25.46 -28.36 31.81
CA THR A 240 25.07 -29.75 31.60
C THR A 240 24.41 -30.26 32.89
N ALA A 241 23.10 -30.10 33.03
CA ALA A 241 22.31 -30.78 34.05
C ALA A 241 20.88 -30.98 33.55
N ALA A 242 20.51 -32.25 33.47
CA ALA A 242 19.20 -32.74 33.08
C ALA A 242 18.11 -32.31 34.08
N ALA A 243 16.95 -31.89 33.57
CA ALA A 243 15.63 -32.29 34.08
C ALA A 243 14.52 -31.76 33.17
N SER A 244 13.66 -32.68 32.75
CA SER A 244 12.31 -32.55 32.20
C SER A 244 11.54 -31.27 32.54
N PHE A 245 10.88 -30.64 31.56
CA PHE A 245 9.59 -29.96 31.78
C PHE A 245 8.74 -29.89 30.50
N VAL A 246 7.59 -30.58 30.58
CA VAL A 246 6.22 -30.20 30.18
C VAL A 246 6.04 -29.38 28.89
N ARG A 247 5.45 -30.05 27.88
CA ARG A 247 4.64 -29.40 26.84
C ARG A 247 3.28 -29.04 27.47
N ASP A 248 3.07 -27.77 27.73
CA ASP A 248 1.73 -27.17 27.80
C ASP A 248 1.80 -25.86 27.02
N GLN A 249 1.20 -25.87 25.83
CA GLN A 249 0.83 -24.64 25.12
C GLN A 249 -0.69 -24.71 24.93
N ASP A 250 -1.40 -24.29 25.98
CA ASP A 250 -2.73 -23.73 25.79
C ASP A 250 -2.62 -22.44 24.97
N PRO A 251 -3.44 -22.25 23.93
CA PRO A 251 -3.54 -20.98 23.25
C PRO A 251 -4.18 -19.98 24.21
N LYS A 252 -3.36 -19.12 24.84
CA LYS A 252 -3.87 -17.92 25.50
C LYS A 252 -4.52 -17.03 24.45
N GLU A 253 -5.85 -17.04 24.42
CA GLU A 253 -6.68 -16.00 23.84
C GLU A 253 -6.16 -14.65 24.32
N PHE A 254 -5.51 -13.92 23.41
CA PHE A 254 -5.02 -12.59 23.69
C PHE A 254 -6.22 -11.64 23.61
N THR A 255 -6.87 -11.39 24.75
CA THR A 255 -7.94 -10.39 24.85
C THR A 255 -7.31 -9.01 24.80
N VAL A 256 -7.14 -8.47 23.59
CA VAL A 256 -6.73 -7.07 23.39
C VAL A 256 -7.87 -6.18 23.91
N PRO A 257 -7.63 -5.22 24.81
CA PRO A 257 -8.64 -4.25 25.20
C PRO A 257 -9.05 -3.43 23.96
N PRO A 258 -10.35 -3.15 23.76
CA PRO A 258 -10.84 -2.44 22.58
C PRO A 258 -10.25 -1.03 22.54
N THR A 259 -9.16 -0.88 21.79
CA THR A 259 -8.49 0.41 21.62
C THR A 259 -9.21 1.16 20.50
N SER A 260 -9.83 2.29 20.87
CA SER A 260 -10.41 3.29 19.97
C SER A 260 -11.38 2.71 18.93
N THR A 261 -12.61 2.46 19.36
CA THR A 261 -13.75 2.35 18.44
C THR A 261 -13.86 3.64 17.64
N LEU A 262 -13.53 3.59 16.34
CA LEU A 262 -14.00 4.61 15.41
C LEU A 262 -15.50 4.80 15.66
N PRO A 263 -16.02 6.04 15.75
CA PRO A 263 -17.42 6.27 15.97
C PRO A 263 -18.19 5.65 14.81
N LEU A 264 -18.73 4.45 15.02
CA LEU A 264 -19.68 3.83 14.12
C LEU A 264 -20.89 4.74 14.11
N TYR A 265 -21.13 5.38 12.97
CA TYR A 265 -22.29 6.23 12.76
C TYR A 265 -23.53 5.31 12.78
N ASN A 266 -24.17 5.19 13.95
CA ASN A 266 -25.36 4.35 14.16
C ASN A 266 -26.65 4.92 13.54
N ASN A 267 -26.58 6.07 12.86
CA ASN A 267 -27.70 6.63 12.09
C ASN A 267 -27.81 5.95 10.72
N ILE A 268 -28.06 4.64 10.76
CA ILE A 268 -28.33 3.84 9.58
C ILE A 268 -29.79 4.07 9.20
N ILE A 269 -30.03 4.75 8.09
CA ILE A 269 -31.36 4.80 7.48
C ILE A 269 -31.53 3.50 6.68
N THR A 270 -32.39 2.61 7.14
CA THR A 270 -32.75 1.40 6.40
C THR A 270 -33.61 1.79 5.20
N LEU A 271 -33.05 1.71 3.99
CA LEU A 271 -33.80 1.92 2.74
C LEU A 271 -34.60 0.66 2.42
N THR A 272 -35.77 0.51 3.03
CA THR A 272 -36.76 -0.49 2.64
C THR A 272 -37.34 -0.11 1.28
N GLY A 273 -36.91 -0.78 0.19
CA GLY A 273 -37.55 -0.63 -1.13
C GLY A 273 -36.65 -0.61 -2.37
N SER A 274 -35.33 -0.74 -2.24
CA SER A 274 -34.44 -0.74 -3.42
C SER A 274 -34.54 -2.06 -4.19
N ARG A 275 -35.37 -2.10 -5.25
CA ARG A 275 -35.45 -3.25 -6.19
C ARG A 275 -34.48 -3.04 -7.37
N PRO A 276 -33.89 -4.13 -7.93
CA PRO A 276 -33.14 -4.05 -9.18
C PRO A 276 -33.98 -3.39 -10.29
N GLY A 277 -33.44 -2.38 -10.98
CA GLY A 277 -34.12 -1.67 -12.07
C GLY A 277 -34.83 -0.36 -11.69
N LEU A 278 -34.95 -0.03 -10.40
CA LEU A 278 -35.39 1.30 -9.98
C LEU A 278 -34.25 2.32 -10.07
N PRO A 279 -34.54 3.59 -10.43
CA PRO A 279 -33.53 4.65 -10.43
C PRO A 279 -33.00 4.81 -9.00
N TYR A 280 -31.73 4.47 -8.81
CA TYR A 280 -31.04 4.64 -7.55
C TYR A 280 -30.29 5.97 -7.60
N ARG A 281 -30.59 6.87 -6.67
CA ARG A 281 -29.82 8.09 -6.49
C ARG A 281 -28.58 7.72 -5.68
N ILE A 282 -27.41 7.71 -6.32
CA ILE A 282 -26.16 7.72 -5.56
C ILE A 282 -26.03 9.13 -5.03
N ASP A 283 -26.51 9.38 -3.82
CA ASP A 283 -26.12 10.59 -3.14
C ASP A 283 -24.60 10.54 -2.94
N ASN A 284 -23.95 11.67 -3.22
CA ASN A 284 -22.54 11.83 -2.89
C ASN A 284 -22.39 11.46 -1.42
N SER A 285 -21.28 10.82 -1.04
CA SER A 285 -21.00 10.43 0.36
C SER A 285 -20.77 11.63 1.29
N ARG A 286 -21.27 12.80 0.87
CA ARG A 286 -21.23 14.08 1.51
C ARG A 286 -22.52 14.24 2.29
N THR A 287 -22.39 14.55 3.57
CA THR A 287 -23.49 14.95 4.43
C THR A 287 -24.15 16.24 3.88
N PRO A 288 -25.31 16.66 4.40
CA PRO A 288 -25.91 17.96 4.07
C PRO A 288 -24.95 19.15 4.29
N LEU A 289 -23.95 18.97 5.17
CA LEU A 289 -22.88 19.93 5.46
C LEU A 289 -21.69 19.84 4.50
N ASN A 290 -21.81 19.07 3.41
CA ASN A 290 -20.75 18.84 2.42
C ASN A 290 -19.53 18.06 2.96
N GLU A 291 -19.64 17.43 4.13
CA GLU A 291 -18.56 16.68 4.77
C GLU A 291 -18.60 15.22 4.32
N LEU A 292 -17.44 14.66 3.96
CA LEU A 292 -17.34 13.24 3.60
C LEU A 292 -17.49 12.37 4.85
N ASN A 293 -18.22 11.26 4.72
CA ASN A 293 -18.33 10.26 5.78
C ASN A 293 -16.91 9.80 6.24
N PRO A 294 -16.59 9.81 7.54
CA PRO A 294 -15.27 9.44 8.05
C PRO A 294 -14.88 8.00 7.70
N SER A 295 -15.84 7.08 7.65
CA SER A 295 -15.63 5.70 7.22
C SER A 295 -15.23 5.63 5.74
N TYR A 296 -15.78 6.51 4.90
CA TYR A 296 -15.41 6.61 3.49
C TYR A 296 -14.02 7.22 3.32
N LEU A 297 -13.67 8.24 4.11
CA LEU A 297 -12.32 8.82 4.13
C LEU A 297 -11.26 7.79 4.53
N PHE A 298 -11.53 6.98 5.56
CA PHE A 298 -10.64 5.90 5.97
C PHE A 298 -10.38 4.91 4.83
N VAL A 299 -11.43 4.47 4.13
CA VAL A 299 -11.29 3.56 2.97
C VAL A 299 -10.49 4.21 1.85
N LEU A 300 -10.75 5.49 1.55
CA LEU A 300 -10.00 6.24 0.55
C LEU A 300 -8.52 6.35 0.92
N ASP A 301 -8.21 6.68 2.16
CA ASP A 301 -6.83 6.82 2.64
C ASP A 301 -6.09 5.49 2.52
N ARG A 302 -6.74 4.37 2.84
CA ARG A 302 -6.14 3.03 2.70
C ARG A 302 -5.97 2.62 1.24
N CYS A 303 -6.92 2.92 0.37
CA CYS A 303 -6.77 2.69 -1.07
C CYS A 303 -5.64 3.52 -1.67
N ALA A 304 -5.56 4.79 -1.26
CA ALA A 304 -4.50 5.70 -1.68
C ALA A 304 -3.14 5.22 -1.18
N GLU A 305 -3.07 4.73 0.07
CA GLU A 305 -1.87 4.12 0.65
C GLU A 305 -1.40 2.92 -0.16
N VAL A 306 -2.30 2.00 -0.54
CA VAL A 306 -2.00 0.78 -1.33
C VAL A 306 -1.49 1.09 -2.74
N VAL A 307 -1.95 2.17 -3.37
CA VAL A 307 -1.44 2.61 -4.68
C VAL A 307 -0.24 3.55 -4.55
N GLY A 308 0.00 4.06 -3.35
CA GLY A 308 1.02 5.07 -3.08
C GLY A 308 0.66 6.49 -3.55
N VAL A 309 -0.60 6.78 -3.82
CA VAL A 309 -1.04 8.12 -4.28
C VAL A 309 -1.58 8.97 -3.15
N GLU A 310 -1.65 10.29 -3.35
CA GLU A 310 -2.37 11.14 -2.41
C GLU A 310 -3.88 10.82 -2.41
N PRO A 311 -4.55 10.73 -1.25
CA PRO A 311 -6.00 10.50 -1.17
C PRO A 311 -6.82 11.53 -1.96
N ARG A 312 -6.28 12.75 -2.12
CA ARG A 312 -6.87 13.84 -2.90
C ARG A 312 -6.97 13.53 -4.38
N LEU A 313 -6.15 12.64 -4.93
CA LEU A 313 -6.25 12.22 -6.33
C LEU A 313 -7.45 11.29 -6.56
N LEU A 314 -7.87 10.55 -5.53
CA LEU A 314 -9.06 9.71 -5.56
C LEU A 314 -10.35 10.49 -5.23
N GLN A 315 -10.21 11.61 -4.53
CA GLN A 315 -11.30 12.54 -4.25
C GLN A 315 -11.40 13.54 -5.40
N ASP A 316 -12.34 13.34 -6.32
CA ASP A 316 -12.56 14.34 -7.37
C ASP A 316 -13.12 15.63 -6.74
N ARG A 317 -12.21 16.54 -6.38
CA ARG A 317 -12.50 17.95 -6.25
C ARG A 317 -12.26 18.56 -7.62
N GLU A 318 -13.22 18.39 -8.51
CA GLU A 318 -13.42 19.44 -9.50
C GLU A 318 -13.65 20.72 -8.70
N LYS A 319 -12.68 21.63 -8.78
CA LYS A 319 -12.92 23.04 -8.50
C LYS A 319 -13.92 23.48 -9.57
N ALA A 320 -15.21 23.29 -9.29
CA ALA A 320 -16.26 24.09 -9.90
C ALA A 320 -16.14 25.52 -9.37
#